data_AF-A0A267M106-F1
#
_entry.id   AF-A0A267M106-F1
#
_cell.length_a   1.000
_cell.length_b   1.000
_cell.length_c   1.000
_cell.angle_alpha   90.00
_cell.angle_beta   90.00
_cell.angle_gamma   90.00
#
_symmetry.space_group_name_H-M   'P 1'
#
loop_
_entity.id
_entity.type
_entity.pdbx_description
1 polymer ?
#
loop_
_entity_poly.entity_id
_entity_poly.type
_entity_poly.pdbx_seq_one_letter_code
_entity_poly.pdbx_strand_id
1 'polypeptide(L)' 'AKRNGLDPEKYLNYLLQELPNEEILDSETLEAYLPWQEKIQINCK' A
#
# COMPACT_ATOMS: atom_id res chain seq x y z
N ALA A 1 -1.26 -1.45 -8.83
CA ALA A 1 0.18 -1.17 -8.94
C ALA A 1 0.59 -0.63 -10.32
N LYS A 2 0.69 -1.46 -11.37
CA LYS A 2 1.25 -1.03 -12.69
C LYS A 2 0.64 0.25 -13.29
N ARG A 3 -0.69 0.40 -13.23
CA ARG A 3 -1.38 1.60 -13.75
C ARG A 3 -1.09 2.88 -12.94
N ASN A 4 -0.64 2.74 -11.69
CA ASN A 4 -0.27 3.85 -10.80
C ASN A 4 1.25 4.05 -10.74
N GLY A 5 2.01 3.47 -11.69
CA GLY A 5 3.47 3.64 -11.76
C GLY A 5 4.24 2.98 -10.61
N LEU A 6 3.61 2.06 -9.87
CA LEU A 6 4.28 1.32 -8.79
C LEU A 6 4.91 0.03 -9.31
N ASP A 7 6.03 -0.35 -8.73
CA ASP A 7 6.57 -1.70 -8.83
C ASP A 7 5.57 -2.68 -8.17
N PRO A 8 5.01 -3.64 -8.93
CA PRO A 8 3.99 -4.54 -8.40
C PRO A 8 4.48 -5.45 -7.28
N GLU A 9 5.73 -5.88 -7.35
CA GLU A 9 6.32 -6.78 -6.37
C GLU A 9 6.60 -6.05 -5.06
N LYS A 10 7.21 -4.85 -5.13
CA LYS A 10 7.39 -4.00 -3.95
C LYS A 10 6.08 -3.64 -3.29
N TYR A 11 5.07 -3.27 -4.08
CA TYR A 11 3.76 -2.92 -3.53
C TYR A 11 3.08 -4.11 -2.86
N LEU A 12 3.13 -5.31 -3.46
CA LEU A 12 2.61 -6.53 -2.84
C LEU A 12 3.34 -6.86 -1.54
N ASN A 13 4.67 -6.78 -1.53
CA ASN A 13 5.47 -7.03 -0.33
C ASN A 13 5.14 -6.02 0.79
N TYR A 14 5.01 -4.74 0.46
CA TYR A 14 4.63 -3.69 1.41
C TYR A 14 3.26 -3.99 2.04
N LEU A 15 2.25 -4.35 1.24
CA LEU A 15 0.93 -4.69 1.77
C LEU A 15 0.98 -5.92 2.70
N LEU A 16 1.73 -6.95 2.31
CA LEU A 16 1.86 -8.18 3.11
C LEU A 16 2.64 -7.96 4.40
N GLN A 17 3.53 -6.97 4.44
CA GLN A 17 4.28 -6.61 5.64
C GLN A 17 3.46 -5.72 6.57
N GLU A 18 2.77 -4.71 6.04
CA GLU A 18 2.16 -3.66 6.87
C GLU A 18 0.73 -3.99 7.29
N LEU A 19 -0.12 -4.51 6.40
CA LEU A 19 -1.54 -4.76 6.71
C LEU A 19 -1.76 -5.71 7.90
N PRO A 20 -0.99 -6.80 8.07
CA PRO A 20 -1.16 -7.67 9.23
C PRO A 20 -0.78 -7.02 10.57
N ASN A 21 -0.05 -5.89 10.55
CA ASN A 21 0.36 -5.18 11.75
C ASN A 21 -0.62 -4.08 12.16
N GLU A 22 -1.67 -3.83 11.38
CA GLU A 22 -2.71 -2.87 11.73
C GLU A 22 -3.60 -3.43 12.85
N GLU A 23 -3.87 -2.62 13.90
CA GLU A 23 -4.77 -3.03 15.00
C GLU A 23 -6.21 -3.21 14.52
N ILE A 24 -6.66 -2.37 13.57
CA ILE A 24 -8.02 -2.37 13.04
C ILE A 24 -7.97 -2.18 11.52
N LEU A 25 -8.56 -3.13 10.80
CA LEU A 25 -8.66 -3.11 9.34
C LEU A 25 -10.03 -2.59 8.91
N ASP A 26 -10.25 -1.29 9.01
CA ASP A 26 -11.46 -0.63 8.53
C ASP A 26 -11.24 0.08 7.18
N SER A 27 -12.28 0.75 6.67
CA SER A 27 -12.22 1.42 5.37
C SER A 27 -11.22 2.58 5.37
N GLU A 28 -11.06 3.28 6.49
CA GLU A 28 -10.15 4.43 6.61
C GLU A 28 -8.69 3.95 6.60
N THR A 29 -8.39 2.89 7.37
CA THR A 29 -7.08 2.22 7.34
C THR A 29 -6.76 1.74 5.94
N LEU A 30 -7.68 1.05 5.26
CA LEU A 30 -7.45 0.55 3.90
C LEU A 30 -7.24 1.66 2.86
N GLU A 31 -7.87 2.82 3.04
CA GLU A 31 -7.68 3.99 2.16
C GLU A 31 -6.23 4.50 2.18
N ALA A 32 -5.54 4.41 3.32
CA ALA A 32 -4.13 4.81 3.45
C ALA A 32 -3.16 3.89 2.67
N TYR A 33 -3.59 2.67 2.32
CA TYR A 33 -2.81 1.70 1.55
C TYR A 33 -3.06 1.75 0.05
N LEU A 34 -3.95 2.65 -0.41
CA LEU A 34 -4.31 2.71 -1.82
C LEU A 34 -3.13 3.13 -2.70
N PRO A 35 -3.05 2.60 -3.93
CA PRO A 35 -1.88 2.76 -4.77
C PRO A 35 -1.52 4.22 -5.12
N TRP A 36 -2.46 5.16 -5.01
CA TRP A 36 -2.25 6.58 -5.34
C TRP A 36 -1.90 7.43 -4.13
N GLN A 37 -1.84 6.85 -2.93
CA GLN A 37 -1.43 7.56 -1.72
C GLN A 37 0.04 7.96 -1.81
N GLU A 38 0.37 9.17 -1.33
CA GLU A 38 1.71 9.74 -1.44
C GLU A 38 2.78 8.84 -0.79
N LYS A 39 2.50 8.32 0.42
CA LYS A 39 3.39 7.39 1.13
C LYS A 39 3.67 6.13 0.31
N ILE A 40 2.64 5.57 -0.33
CA ILE A 40 2.76 4.38 -1.16
C ILE A 40 3.55 4.67 -2.43
N GLN A 41 3.33 5.83 -3.05
CA GLN A 41 4.07 6.29 -4.23
C GLN A 41 5.55 6.51 -3.96
N ILE A 42 5.92 6.95 -2.75
CA ILE A 42 7.32 7.12 -2.36
C ILE A 42 7.97 5.76 -2.09
N ASN A 43 7.29 4.88 -1.38
CA ASN A 43 7.87 3.61 -0.92
C ASN A 43 7.87 2.50 -1.97
N CYS A 44 6.95 2.52 -2.94
CA CYS A 44 6.68 1.40 -3.84
C CYS A 44 6.90 1.72 -5.34
N LYS A 45 7.62 2.80 -5.68
CA LYS A 45 8.06 3.08 -7.06
C LYS A 45 9.27 2.27 -7.51
#